data_AF-A0A1I0RXE8-F1
#
_entry.id   AF-A0A1I0RXE8-F1
#
_cell.length_a   1.000
_cell.length_b   1.000
_cell.length_c   1.000
_cell.angle_alpha   90.00
_cell.angle_beta   90.00
_cell.angle_gamma   90.00
#
_symmetry.space_group_name_H-M   'P 1'
#
loop_
_entity.id
_entity.type
_entity.pdbx_description
1 polymer ?
#
loop_
_entity_poly.entity_id
_entity_poly.type
_entity_poly.pdbx_seq_one_letter_code
_entity_poly.pdbx_strand_id
1 'polypeptide(L)'
;MKNIEFEPNNAFCKQNVEQIIVPEIVKSDLLSIIEEKLKKAGFYYRIVYRVKEIDSMVEKLLYKDYRRVGGENENKKMQDLIGIRILLYFADDLTICRNLLDTVFTEPGQWNTIEINESEFKAMKINGIFRLPAYLSKTIMNPILSNYLDDTFEIQVRTNSFEGWHEIEHDLRYKGSAFGIGNEVLARKMNSILATLELCDDSVVKLLEDLGHQHYKDKKWTDMIRCHYRLKMTNEPMIDEIREIYDQDNELAKSFFKFDRKKTIEHFWMNTSERTSQLDVNAVIKVVNLLGPNNEKIKEIFAKIENKKEDVKESNKRKRFEPFQEFGEYTVFSASTYLDISNNNMEISFKKAANYIFSWVRSRFCELLTDIPHEIESYNNEKPGFSVDIVFDVSKYIFSERTTHVDLKIASRIWISNASIILDDRGLKFSVTNEYAEPEERYRDNENVLFSRPNFYGEIADNIGICDVERLREEVMHVRIDEVDKLTALIDDVNRQFPVVVFMAKDNTWINKFDVDYFSYLVGYYAHVKVLNNDNCEKFAQKYNFDMDRYEDSISIFFKGKKPEISYKSDIVEATFEVIKLQDKKYWNEKGCRAYRRQLISEIRGENVE
;
A
#
# COMPACT_ATOMS: atom_id res chain seq x y z
N MET A 1 -7.15 -29.33 51.01
CA MET A 1 -6.90 -28.14 50.17
C MET A 1 -8.24 -27.70 49.62
N LYS A 2 -8.69 -26.47 49.93
CA LYS A 2 -9.98 -25.96 49.48
C LYS A 2 -9.96 -25.79 47.96
N ASN A 3 -10.83 -26.50 47.25
CA ASN A 3 -11.25 -26.14 45.90
C ASN A 3 -11.93 -24.78 46.00
N ILE A 4 -11.22 -23.72 45.68
CA ILE A 4 -11.84 -22.42 45.40
C ILE A 4 -12.25 -22.52 43.93
N GLU A 5 -13.55 -22.60 43.67
CA GLU A 5 -14.10 -22.29 42.35
C GLU A 5 -13.76 -20.82 42.08
N PHE A 6 -12.77 -20.61 41.23
CA PHE A 6 -12.26 -19.29 40.94
C PHE A 6 -13.05 -18.70 39.78
N GLU A 7 -13.84 -17.64 40.05
CA GLU A 7 -14.52 -16.91 38.98
C GLU A 7 -13.49 -16.27 38.03
N PRO A 8 -13.64 -16.44 36.71
CA PRO A 8 -12.79 -15.81 35.72
C PRO A 8 -12.99 -14.30 35.72
N ASN A 9 -11.92 -13.54 35.49
CA ASN A 9 -12.00 -12.09 35.40
C ASN A 9 -12.93 -11.68 34.24
N ASN A 10 -14.06 -11.03 34.56
CA ASN A 10 -15.07 -10.60 33.59
C ASN A 10 -14.51 -9.67 32.49
N ALA A 11 -13.36 -9.05 32.71
CA ALA A 11 -12.68 -8.26 31.69
C ALA A 11 -12.11 -9.11 30.54
N PHE A 12 -11.78 -10.39 30.78
CA PHE A 12 -11.14 -11.29 29.81
C PHE A 12 -12.18 -11.96 28.90
N CYS A 13 -12.92 -11.14 28.16
CA CYS A 13 -13.92 -11.60 27.20
C CYS A 13 -13.63 -11.06 25.79
N LYS A 14 -14.20 -11.75 24.80
CA LYS A 14 -14.01 -11.43 23.38
C LYS A 14 -14.36 -9.98 23.03
N GLN A 15 -15.48 -9.48 23.57
CA GLN A 15 -15.94 -8.11 23.36
C GLN A 15 -14.93 -7.04 23.79
N ASN A 16 -14.17 -7.29 24.86
CA ASN A 16 -13.17 -6.33 25.34
C ASN A 16 -11.87 -6.41 24.55
N VAL A 17 -11.50 -7.62 24.09
CA VAL A 17 -10.34 -7.82 23.22
C VAL A 17 -10.56 -7.22 21.83
N GLU A 18 -11.77 -7.32 21.28
CA GLU A 18 -12.15 -6.72 19.99
C GLU A 18 -12.03 -5.19 19.94
N GLN A 19 -12.01 -4.53 21.10
CA GLN A 19 -11.81 -3.08 21.21
C GLN A 19 -10.33 -2.67 21.15
N ILE A 20 -9.40 -3.63 21.11
CA ILE A 20 -7.98 -3.34 20.96
C ILE A 20 -7.70 -3.06 19.48
N ILE A 21 -7.23 -1.86 19.18
CA ILE A 21 -6.86 -1.45 17.82
C ILE A 21 -5.36 -1.18 17.80
N VAL A 22 -4.65 -1.95 16.98
CA VAL A 22 -3.23 -1.74 16.66
C VAL A 22 -3.17 -1.10 15.27
N PRO A 23 -2.82 0.20 15.16
CA PRO A 23 -2.74 0.87 13.87
C PRO A 23 -1.62 0.33 12.97
N GLU A 24 -1.80 0.40 11.64
CA GLU A 24 -0.79 -0.07 10.67
C GLU A 24 0.57 0.62 10.79
N ILE A 25 0.63 1.87 11.29
CA ILE A 25 1.90 2.59 11.51
C ILE A 25 2.84 1.82 12.47
N VAL A 26 2.29 1.07 13.43
CA VAL A 26 3.07 0.26 14.35
C VAL A 26 3.79 -0.87 13.61
N LYS A 27 3.13 -1.48 12.63
CA LYS A 27 3.73 -2.50 11.77
C LYS A 27 4.79 -1.90 10.85
N SER A 28 4.45 -0.82 10.13
CA SER A 28 5.37 -0.23 9.14
C SER A 28 6.67 0.23 9.79
N ASP A 29 6.59 0.92 10.94
CA ASP A 29 7.77 1.52 11.57
C ASP A 29 8.66 0.46 12.21
N LEU A 30 8.09 -0.49 12.96
CA LEU A 30 8.88 -1.57 13.57
C LEU A 30 9.57 -2.43 12.50
N LEU A 31 8.86 -2.77 11.42
CA LEU A 31 9.47 -3.52 10.31
C LEU A 31 10.54 -2.69 9.62
N SER A 32 10.29 -1.42 9.32
CA SER A 32 11.27 -0.54 8.67
C SER A 32 12.57 -0.44 9.47
N ILE A 33 12.48 -0.23 10.79
CA ILE A 33 13.65 -0.12 11.69
C ILE A 33 14.51 -1.40 11.65
N ILE A 34 13.86 -2.56 11.74
CA ILE A 34 14.55 -3.86 11.83
C ILE A 34 15.08 -4.29 10.46
N GLU A 35 14.26 -4.17 9.41
CA GLU A 35 14.62 -4.58 8.05
C GLU A 35 15.74 -3.72 7.47
N GLU A 36 15.77 -2.42 7.74
CA GLU A 36 16.88 -1.56 7.29
C GLU A 36 18.22 -2.09 7.82
N LYS A 37 18.27 -2.45 9.11
CA LYS A 37 19.47 -2.98 9.76
C LYS A 37 19.85 -4.36 9.22
N LEU A 38 18.88 -5.28 9.09
CA LEU A 38 19.12 -6.62 8.54
C LEU A 38 19.60 -6.57 7.08
N LYS A 39 18.98 -5.74 6.24
CA LYS A 39 19.32 -5.56 4.83
C LYS A 39 20.73 -4.97 4.67
N LYS A 40 21.09 -3.94 5.45
CA LYS A 40 22.42 -3.33 5.41
C LYS A 40 23.53 -4.29 5.87
N ALA A 41 23.27 -5.08 6.92
CA ALA A 41 24.20 -6.10 7.38
C ALA A 41 24.30 -7.31 6.43
N GLY A 42 23.43 -7.41 5.42
CA GLY A 42 23.47 -8.45 4.40
C GLY A 42 22.91 -9.79 4.84
N PHE A 43 22.02 -9.84 5.84
CA PHE A 43 21.43 -11.11 6.25
C PHE A 43 20.58 -11.73 5.12
N TYR A 44 20.62 -13.06 5.02
CA TYR A 44 19.56 -13.81 4.34
C TYR A 44 18.42 -14.01 5.33
N TYR A 45 17.34 -13.26 5.16
CA TYR A 45 16.22 -13.29 6.08
C TYR A 45 14.85 -13.20 5.40
N ARG A 46 13.82 -13.58 6.14
CA ARG A 46 12.42 -13.16 5.96
C ARG A 46 11.91 -12.65 7.29
N ILE A 47 11.06 -11.63 7.25
CA ILE A 47 10.42 -11.10 8.46
C ILE A 47 8.90 -11.25 8.35
N VAL A 48 8.25 -11.60 9.45
CA VAL A 48 6.80 -11.72 9.52
C VAL A 48 6.31 -10.93 10.73
N TYR A 49 5.39 -10.00 10.50
CA TYR A 49 4.69 -9.28 11.54
C TYR A 49 3.32 -9.91 11.77
N ARG A 50 2.90 -9.99 13.04
CA ARG A 50 1.53 -10.37 13.40
C ARG A 50 1.05 -9.63 14.64
N VAL A 51 -0.25 -9.35 14.66
CA VAL A 51 -1.00 -9.05 15.89
C VAL A 51 -1.62 -10.36 16.36
N LYS A 52 -1.65 -10.58 17.67
CA LYS A 52 -2.23 -11.80 18.25
C LYS A 52 -3.73 -11.84 17.96
N GLU A 53 -4.21 -12.99 17.46
CA GLU A 53 -5.63 -13.17 17.16
C GLU A 53 -6.50 -13.09 18.41
N ILE A 54 -7.72 -12.57 18.25
CA ILE A 54 -8.66 -12.27 19.35
C ILE A 54 -8.90 -13.50 20.24
N ASP A 55 -9.23 -14.65 19.64
CA ASP A 55 -9.55 -15.86 20.41
C ASP A 55 -8.32 -16.36 21.18
N SER A 56 -7.13 -16.32 20.58
CA SER A 56 -5.87 -16.67 21.24
C SER A 56 -5.48 -15.69 22.35
N MET A 57 -5.87 -14.42 22.25
CA MET A 57 -5.68 -13.44 23.34
C MET A 57 -6.60 -13.76 24.52
N VAL A 58 -7.88 -14.04 24.27
CA VAL A 58 -8.84 -14.40 25.32
C VAL A 58 -8.39 -15.66 26.05
N GLU A 59 -8.04 -16.73 25.32
CA GLU A 59 -7.52 -17.98 25.89
C GLU A 59 -6.29 -17.72 26.76
N LYS A 60 -5.35 -16.91 26.27
CA LYS A 60 -4.11 -16.62 27.00
C LYS A 60 -4.38 -15.80 28.28
N LEU A 61 -5.26 -14.80 28.20
CA LEU A 61 -5.64 -13.96 29.34
C LEU A 61 -6.33 -14.80 30.42
N LEU A 62 -7.28 -15.66 30.04
CA LEU A 62 -7.98 -16.57 30.96
C LEU A 62 -7.03 -17.61 31.57
N TYR A 63 -6.16 -18.21 30.77
CA TYR A 63 -5.24 -19.24 31.22
C TYR A 63 -4.15 -18.70 32.16
N LYS A 64 -3.57 -17.53 31.84
CA LYS A 64 -2.50 -16.92 32.65
C LYS A 64 -3.02 -16.08 33.80
N ASP A 65 -4.26 -15.62 33.70
CA ASP A 65 -4.98 -14.88 34.73
C ASP A 65 -4.16 -13.72 35.32
N TYR A 66 -3.64 -12.89 34.41
CA TYR A 66 -2.73 -11.79 34.73
C TYR A 66 -3.34 -10.82 35.75
N ARG A 67 -2.50 -10.26 36.64
CA ARG A 67 -2.90 -9.31 37.69
C ARG A 67 -3.85 -9.85 38.76
N ARG A 68 -4.05 -11.17 38.84
CA ARG A 68 -4.77 -11.77 39.96
C ARG A 68 -3.97 -11.68 41.25
N VAL A 69 -4.55 -11.06 42.28
CA VAL A 69 -3.97 -10.95 43.62
C VAL A 69 -3.73 -12.35 44.21
N GLY A 70 -2.50 -12.62 44.65
CA GLY A 70 -2.09 -13.92 45.19
C GLY A 70 -1.84 -15.01 44.13
N GLY A 71 -1.90 -14.67 42.84
CA GLY A 71 -1.61 -15.59 41.73
C GLY A 71 -0.16 -15.51 41.23
N GLU A 72 0.30 -16.52 40.48
CA GLU A 72 1.67 -16.59 39.95
C GLU A 72 2.02 -15.40 39.01
N ASN A 73 1.01 -14.83 38.34
CA ASN A 73 1.16 -13.75 37.36
C ASN A 73 0.62 -12.40 37.87
N GLU A 74 0.54 -12.21 39.19
CA GLU A 74 0.05 -10.96 39.82
C GLU A 74 0.78 -9.71 39.32
N ASN A 75 2.10 -9.80 39.13
CA ASN A 75 2.94 -8.69 38.71
C ASN A 75 3.24 -8.67 37.20
N LYS A 76 2.63 -9.58 36.43
CA LYS A 76 2.90 -9.75 35.00
C LYS A 76 1.76 -9.22 34.13
N LYS A 77 2.11 -8.86 32.91
CA LYS A 77 1.18 -8.47 31.84
C LYS A 77 1.46 -9.31 30.59
N MET A 78 0.55 -9.30 29.63
CA MET A 78 0.77 -9.93 28.33
C MET A 78 1.72 -9.08 27.47
N GLN A 79 2.75 -9.70 26.88
CA GLN A 79 3.86 -9.03 26.18
C GLN A 79 3.94 -9.35 24.67
N ASP A 80 3.10 -10.27 24.19
CA ASP A 80 3.08 -10.77 22.81
C ASP A 80 1.80 -10.35 22.06
N LEU A 81 1.28 -9.15 22.36
CA LEU A 81 0.22 -8.54 21.54
C LEU A 81 0.71 -8.37 20.10
N ILE A 82 1.92 -7.83 19.97
CA ILE A 82 2.64 -7.68 18.71
C ILE A 82 3.78 -8.70 18.70
N GLY A 83 3.86 -9.46 17.61
CA GLY A 83 4.92 -10.45 17.38
C GLY A 83 5.63 -10.20 16.06
N ILE A 84 6.95 -10.26 16.08
CA ILE A 84 7.82 -10.20 14.90
C ILE A 84 8.62 -11.49 14.85
N ARG A 85 8.60 -12.19 13.72
CA ARG A 85 9.42 -13.37 13.47
C ARG A 85 10.50 -13.02 12.46
N ILE A 86 11.76 -13.22 12.83
CA ILE A 86 12.91 -13.08 11.95
C ILE A 86 13.39 -14.49 11.61
N LEU A 87 13.18 -14.89 10.36
CA LEU A 87 13.54 -16.19 9.81
C LEU A 87 14.86 -16.06 9.06
N LEU A 88 15.90 -16.66 9.60
CA LEU A 88 17.25 -16.67 9.03
C LEU A 88 17.49 -17.97 8.25
N TYR A 89 18.42 -17.91 7.29
CA TYR A 89 18.73 -19.04 6.42
C TYR A 89 19.92 -19.86 6.95
N PHE A 90 20.78 -19.28 7.79
CA PHE A 90 21.92 -19.95 8.37
C PHE A 90 21.80 -19.99 9.90
N ALA A 91 22.11 -21.14 10.50
CA ALA A 91 21.96 -21.34 11.94
C ALA A 91 22.95 -20.49 12.78
N ASP A 92 24.14 -20.23 12.26
CA ASP A 92 25.16 -19.38 12.91
C ASP A 92 24.76 -17.90 12.96
N ASP A 93 23.83 -17.45 12.09
CA ASP A 93 23.28 -16.09 12.11
C ASP A 93 22.35 -15.82 13.30
N LEU A 94 21.75 -16.85 13.91
CA LEU A 94 20.79 -16.68 15.01
C LEU A 94 21.40 -15.90 16.17
N THR A 95 22.59 -16.32 16.61
CA THR A 95 23.30 -15.69 17.74
C THR A 95 23.80 -14.29 17.36
N ILE A 96 24.22 -14.08 16.11
CA ILE A 96 24.67 -12.77 15.64
C ILE A 96 23.49 -11.79 15.62
N CYS A 97 22.38 -12.17 14.97
CA CYS A 97 21.17 -11.36 14.88
C CYS A 97 20.61 -11.02 16.26
N ARG A 98 20.53 -12.00 17.18
CA ARG A 98 20.12 -11.77 18.57
C ARG A 98 20.93 -10.65 19.23
N ASN A 99 22.26 -10.76 19.23
CA ASN A 99 23.13 -9.78 19.88
C ASN A 99 23.03 -8.39 19.24
N LEU A 100 22.81 -8.34 17.93
CA LEU A 100 22.66 -7.09 17.19
C LEU A 100 21.32 -6.40 17.45
N LEU A 101 20.24 -7.16 17.67
CA LEU A 101 18.92 -6.61 17.99
C LEU A 101 18.90 -5.83 19.31
N ASP A 102 19.77 -6.19 20.27
CA ASP A 102 19.93 -5.47 21.54
C ASP A 102 20.42 -4.03 21.36
N THR A 103 20.89 -3.66 20.17
CA THR A 103 21.43 -2.33 19.86
C THR A 103 20.47 -1.48 19.03
N VAL A 104 19.27 -1.96 18.73
CA VAL A 104 18.31 -1.29 17.84
C VAL A 104 17.42 -0.32 18.59
N PHE A 105 16.94 -0.73 19.75
CA PHE A 105 15.99 0.04 20.57
C PHE A 105 16.70 0.62 21.80
N THR A 106 16.03 1.56 22.47
CA THR A 106 16.57 2.27 23.63
C THR A 106 16.99 1.33 24.76
N GLU A 107 16.28 0.23 24.94
CA GLU A 107 16.56 -0.81 25.94
C GLU A 107 16.84 -2.14 25.22
N PRO A 108 17.82 -2.93 25.67
CA PRO A 108 18.10 -4.24 25.12
C PRO A 108 16.93 -5.20 25.36
N GLY A 109 16.82 -6.23 24.51
CA GLY A 109 15.73 -7.20 24.61
C GLY A 109 15.87 -8.08 25.85
N GLN A 110 14.75 -8.41 26.48
CA GLN A 110 14.71 -9.43 27.53
C GLN A 110 14.56 -10.80 26.88
N TRP A 111 15.67 -11.52 26.76
CA TRP A 111 15.72 -12.81 26.08
C TRP A 111 15.36 -13.97 27.00
N ASN A 112 14.41 -14.79 26.57
CA ASN A 112 14.18 -16.12 27.13
C ASN A 112 14.79 -17.16 26.19
N THR A 113 15.87 -17.81 26.65
CA THR A 113 16.54 -18.89 25.91
C THR A 113 16.39 -20.18 26.70
N ILE A 114 15.87 -21.23 26.04
CA ILE A 114 15.86 -22.57 26.64
C ILE A 114 17.25 -23.17 26.43
N GLU A 115 18.00 -23.37 27.53
CA GLU A 115 19.28 -24.07 27.50
C GLU A 115 19.07 -25.58 27.29
N ILE A 116 19.87 -26.16 26.39
CA ILE A 116 19.84 -27.60 26.07
C ILE A 116 20.60 -28.35 27.17
N ASN A 117 20.02 -29.43 27.71
CA ASN A 117 20.75 -30.39 28.55
C ASN A 117 21.29 -31.54 27.68
N GLU A 118 22.40 -32.16 28.07
CA GLU A 118 23.04 -33.23 27.27
C GLU A 118 22.13 -34.45 27.02
N SER A 119 21.11 -34.65 27.86
CA SER A 119 20.26 -35.84 27.88
C SER A 119 18.89 -35.69 27.19
N GLU A 120 18.41 -34.48 26.92
CA GLU A 120 17.12 -34.26 26.23
C GLU A 120 17.26 -33.29 25.06
N PHE A 121 16.97 -33.78 23.86
CA PHE A 121 16.87 -32.94 22.68
C PHE A 121 15.57 -32.11 22.71
N LYS A 122 15.71 -30.79 22.87
CA LYS A 122 14.61 -29.81 22.91
C LYS A 122 14.85 -28.69 21.91
N ALA A 123 13.75 -28.17 21.38
CA ALA A 123 13.74 -26.99 20.51
C ALA A 123 14.37 -25.77 21.21
N MET A 124 15.48 -25.27 20.66
CA MET A 124 16.05 -23.99 21.07
C MET A 124 15.14 -22.85 20.61
N LYS A 125 14.62 -22.07 21.57
CA LYS A 125 13.79 -20.88 21.29
C LYS A 125 14.56 -19.63 21.66
N ILE A 126 14.69 -18.71 20.72
CA ILE A 126 15.29 -17.38 20.92
C ILE A 126 14.17 -16.36 20.80
N ASN A 127 13.54 -16.06 21.93
CA ASN A 127 12.46 -15.09 22.03
C ASN A 127 12.92 -13.91 22.88
N GLY A 128 12.82 -12.70 22.34
CA GLY A 128 13.17 -11.47 23.03
C GLY A 128 11.94 -10.59 23.21
N ILE A 129 11.75 -10.04 24.40
CA ILE A 129 10.74 -9.01 24.65
C ILE A 129 11.40 -7.64 24.58
N PHE A 130 10.87 -6.79 23.70
CA PHE A 130 11.37 -5.45 23.44
C PHE A 130 10.31 -4.42 23.82
N ARG A 131 10.76 -3.27 24.31
CA ARG A 131 9.87 -2.16 24.63
C ARG A 131 9.47 -1.40 23.36
N LEU A 132 8.18 -1.11 23.21
CA LEU A 132 7.71 -0.27 22.12
C LEU A 132 8.27 1.16 22.28
N PRO A 133 8.71 1.81 21.19
CA PRO A 133 8.93 3.24 21.20
C PRO A 133 7.68 3.98 21.69
N ALA A 134 7.87 4.97 22.57
CA ALA A 134 6.76 5.64 23.26
C ALA A 134 5.76 6.33 22.32
N TYR A 135 6.18 6.71 21.11
CA TYR A 135 5.29 7.28 20.10
C TYR A 135 4.38 6.22 19.47
N LEU A 136 4.84 4.97 19.34
CA LEU A 136 4.03 3.86 18.83
C LEU A 136 3.08 3.31 19.90
N SER A 137 3.55 3.13 21.14
CA SER A 137 2.70 2.59 22.21
C SER A 137 1.46 3.44 22.46
N LYS A 138 1.58 4.78 22.38
CA LYS A 138 0.47 5.73 22.53
C LYS A 138 -0.58 5.66 21.43
N THR A 139 -0.25 5.09 20.27
CA THR A 139 -1.21 4.95 19.15
C THR A 139 -2.10 3.72 19.28
N ILE A 140 -1.68 2.73 20.09
CA ILE A 140 -2.45 1.51 20.32
C ILE A 140 -3.64 1.86 21.23
N MET A 141 -4.86 1.67 20.73
CA MET A 141 -6.07 1.91 21.51
C MET A 141 -6.44 0.64 22.26
N ASN A 142 -6.55 0.75 23.59
CA ASN A 142 -6.98 -0.34 24.46
C ASN A 142 -7.71 0.23 25.69
N PRO A 143 -9.02 0.51 25.58
CA PRO A 143 -9.76 1.21 26.62
C PRO A 143 -9.97 0.39 27.90
N ILE A 144 -10.05 -0.94 27.79
CA ILE A 144 -10.49 -1.82 28.89
C ILE A 144 -9.34 -2.66 29.46
N LEU A 145 -8.40 -3.12 28.62
CA LEU A 145 -7.37 -4.09 29.02
C LEU A 145 -5.98 -3.46 29.25
N SER A 146 -5.88 -2.14 29.38
CA SER A 146 -4.60 -1.41 29.53
C SER A 146 -3.77 -1.86 30.74
N ASN A 147 -4.43 -2.31 31.81
CA ASN A 147 -3.77 -2.85 33.01
C ASN A 147 -3.20 -4.27 32.82
N TYR A 148 -3.61 -4.97 31.76
CA TYR A 148 -3.25 -6.37 31.49
C TYR A 148 -2.31 -6.53 30.30
N LEU A 149 -2.21 -5.53 29.42
CA LEU A 149 -1.27 -5.50 28.30
C LEU A 149 -0.07 -4.63 28.63
N ASP A 150 1.11 -5.13 28.26
CA ASP A 150 2.38 -4.43 28.42
C ASP A 150 2.71 -3.62 27.16
N ASP A 151 3.50 -2.55 27.30
CA ASP A 151 3.94 -1.70 26.19
C ASP A 151 5.16 -2.32 25.49
N THR A 152 5.06 -3.60 25.15
CA THR A 152 6.14 -4.42 24.61
C THR A 152 5.69 -5.21 23.38
N PHE A 153 6.67 -5.72 22.65
CA PHE A 153 6.47 -6.65 21.55
C PHE A 153 7.49 -7.79 21.62
N GLU A 154 7.13 -8.95 21.09
CA GLU A 154 7.99 -10.12 21.06
C GLU A 154 8.70 -10.24 19.71
N ILE A 155 10.02 -10.42 19.71
CA ILE A 155 10.79 -10.85 18.54
C ILE A 155 11.19 -12.32 18.72
N GLN A 156 10.90 -13.14 17.72
CA GLN A 156 11.32 -14.54 17.65
C GLN A 156 12.35 -14.70 16.54
N VAL A 157 13.56 -15.17 16.86
CA VAL A 157 14.64 -15.39 15.89
C VAL A 157 14.79 -16.89 15.66
N ARG A 158 14.61 -17.34 14.40
CA ARG A 158 14.49 -18.76 14.04
C ARG A 158 15.12 -19.04 12.69
N THR A 159 15.46 -20.30 12.39
CA THR A 159 15.75 -20.72 11.01
C THR A 159 14.44 -21.00 10.26
N ASN A 160 14.49 -20.98 8.92
CA ASN A 160 13.34 -21.38 8.10
C ASN A 160 12.88 -22.82 8.42
N SER A 161 13.83 -23.74 8.58
CA SER A 161 13.58 -25.15 8.89
C SER A 161 12.89 -25.30 10.26
N PHE A 162 13.38 -24.57 11.26
CA PHE A 162 12.80 -24.56 12.60
C PHE A 162 11.38 -23.99 12.61
N GLU A 163 11.13 -22.87 11.92
CA GLU A 163 9.81 -22.26 11.86
C GLU A 163 8.78 -23.19 11.22
N GLY A 164 9.13 -23.83 10.10
CA GLY A 164 8.23 -24.78 9.44
C GLY A 164 7.85 -25.95 10.36
N TRP A 165 8.82 -26.51 11.09
CA TRP A 165 8.54 -27.53 12.09
C TRP A 165 7.70 -26.99 13.26
N HIS A 166 8.01 -25.79 13.76
CA HIS A 166 7.33 -25.20 14.92
C HIS A 166 5.86 -24.90 14.65
N GLU A 167 5.49 -24.40 13.47
CA GLU A 167 4.07 -24.12 13.17
C GLU A 167 3.25 -25.42 13.11
N ILE A 168 3.80 -26.48 12.49
CA ILE A 168 3.16 -27.81 12.46
C ILE A 168 3.01 -28.37 13.87
N GLU A 169 4.09 -28.32 14.66
CA GLU A 169 4.10 -28.82 16.03
C GLU A 169 3.09 -28.07 16.91
N HIS A 170 3.08 -26.74 16.82
CA HIS A 170 2.21 -25.88 17.60
C HIS A 170 0.73 -26.16 17.29
N ASP A 171 0.34 -26.21 16.01
CA ASP A 171 -1.05 -26.46 15.63
C ASP A 171 -1.50 -27.88 16.02
N LEU A 172 -0.68 -28.90 15.80
CA LEU A 172 -1.05 -30.29 16.11
C LEU A 172 -1.09 -30.59 17.61
N ARG A 173 -0.26 -29.91 18.42
CA ARG A 173 -0.30 -30.07 19.88
C ARG A 173 -1.39 -29.23 20.54
N TYR A 174 -1.56 -27.96 20.15
CA TYR A 174 -2.47 -27.05 20.85
C TYR A 174 -3.91 -27.10 20.32
N LYS A 175 -4.13 -27.25 19.00
CA LYS A 175 -5.49 -27.24 18.43
C LYS A 175 -6.11 -28.63 18.30
N GLY A 176 -5.31 -29.70 18.32
CA GLY A 176 -5.78 -31.05 18.00
C GLY A 176 -5.49 -32.15 19.04
N SER A 177 -4.75 -31.86 20.12
CA SER A 177 -4.26 -32.84 21.12
C SER A 177 -3.65 -34.13 20.54
N ALA A 178 -3.25 -34.12 19.26
CA ALA A 178 -2.94 -35.31 18.48
C ALA A 178 -1.68 -36.03 18.99
N PHE A 179 -0.75 -35.28 19.58
CA PHE A 179 0.45 -35.80 20.23
C PHE A 179 0.34 -35.83 21.78
N GLY A 180 -0.88 -35.87 22.32
CA GLY A 180 -1.14 -35.95 23.76
C GLY A 180 -0.82 -37.31 24.39
N ILE A 181 -1.36 -37.53 25.59
CA ILE A 181 -1.16 -38.73 26.42
C ILE A 181 -1.51 -40.00 25.62
N GLY A 182 -0.58 -40.96 25.54
CA GLY A 182 -0.70 -42.21 24.77
C GLY A 182 0.00 -42.21 23.40
N ASN A 183 0.53 -41.07 22.94
CA ASN A 183 1.26 -40.95 21.66
C ASN A 183 2.73 -40.52 21.84
N GLU A 184 3.34 -40.80 22.99
CA GLU A 184 4.68 -40.32 23.37
C GLU A 184 5.76 -40.75 22.37
N VAL A 185 5.64 -41.95 21.79
CA VAL A 185 6.58 -42.45 20.77
C VAL A 185 6.54 -41.60 19.50
N LEU A 186 5.35 -41.15 19.08
CA LEU A 186 5.18 -40.28 17.91
C LEU A 186 5.64 -38.84 18.21
N ALA A 187 5.36 -38.34 19.42
CA ALA A 187 5.92 -37.07 19.89
C ALA A 187 7.46 -37.09 19.89
N ARG A 188 8.07 -38.23 20.25
CA ARG A 188 9.53 -38.42 20.17
C ARG A 188 10.03 -38.43 18.72
N LYS A 189 9.30 -39.05 17.79
CA LYS A 189 9.62 -38.96 16.35
C LYS A 189 9.57 -37.53 15.82
N MET A 190 8.60 -36.72 16.27
CA MET A 190 8.53 -35.29 15.91
C MET A 190 9.79 -34.54 16.35
N ASN A 191 10.32 -34.84 17.54
CA ASN A 191 11.59 -34.27 18.01
C ASN A 191 12.80 -34.79 17.20
N SER A 192 12.79 -36.03 16.74
CA SER A 192 13.84 -36.56 15.84
C SER A 192 13.83 -35.87 14.46
N ILE A 193 12.67 -35.44 13.96
CA ILE A 193 12.58 -34.65 12.73
C ILE A 193 13.25 -33.30 12.94
N LEU A 194 13.00 -32.63 14.07
CA LEU A 194 13.68 -31.39 14.42
C LEU A 194 15.20 -31.56 14.45
N ALA A 195 15.70 -32.64 15.08
CA ALA A 195 17.14 -32.94 15.09
C ALA A 195 17.70 -33.11 13.67
N THR A 196 16.93 -33.71 12.77
CA THR A 196 17.33 -33.86 11.36
C THR A 196 17.37 -32.51 10.65
N LEU A 197 16.42 -31.62 10.92
CA LEU A 197 16.39 -30.27 10.34
C LEU A 197 17.55 -29.41 10.83
N GLU A 198 17.90 -29.47 12.12
CA GLU A 198 19.07 -28.77 12.65
C GLU A 198 20.38 -29.29 12.02
N LEU A 199 20.49 -30.61 11.80
CA LEU A 199 21.62 -31.19 11.08
C LEU A 199 21.69 -30.73 9.62
N CYS A 200 20.55 -30.58 8.95
CA CYS A 200 20.51 -30.01 7.60
C CYS A 200 20.99 -28.55 7.58
N ASP A 201 20.51 -27.72 8.51
CA ASP A 201 20.91 -26.31 8.62
C ASP A 201 22.44 -26.19 8.84
N ASP A 202 23.02 -27.02 9.72
CA ASP A 202 24.47 -27.08 9.97
C ASP A 202 25.27 -27.61 8.75
N SER A 203 24.73 -28.61 8.05
CA SER A 203 25.38 -29.19 6.87
C SER A 203 25.51 -28.18 5.72
N VAL A 204 24.54 -27.28 5.55
CA VAL A 204 24.60 -26.20 4.55
C VAL A 204 25.76 -25.24 4.85
N VAL A 205 25.94 -24.86 6.12
CA VAL A 205 27.05 -23.98 6.53
C VAL A 205 28.39 -24.65 6.24
N LYS A 206 28.55 -25.92 6.65
CA LYS A 206 29.77 -26.70 6.39
C LYS A 206 30.09 -26.85 4.91
N LEU A 207 29.08 -27.14 4.08
CA LEU A 207 29.24 -27.24 2.63
C LEU A 207 29.77 -25.93 2.03
N LEU A 208 29.24 -24.78 2.45
CA LEU A 208 29.68 -23.49 1.95
C LEU A 208 31.11 -23.14 2.43
N GLU A 209 31.48 -23.51 3.65
CA GLU A 209 32.86 -23.38 4.13
C GLU A 209 33.84 -24.24 3.30
N ASP A 210 33.49 -25.49 3.03
CA ASP A 210 34.29 -26.40 2.19
C ASP A 210 34.41 -25.88 0.75
N LEU A 211 33.31 -25.37 0.17
CA LEU A 211 33.30 -24.76 -1.15
C LEU A 211 34.13 -23.48 -1.19
N GLY A 212 34.05 -22.64 -0.16
CA GLY A 212 34.88 -21.45 0.01
C GLY A 212 36.37 -21.81 0.07
N HIS A 213 36.72 -22.88 0.78
CA HIS A 213 38.08 -23.39 0.83
C HIS A 213 38.57 -23.91 -0.53
N GLN A 214 37.70 -24.57 -1.31
CA GLN A 214 38.02 -24.98 -2.68
C GLN A 214 38.22 -23.77 -3.59
N HIS A 215 37.36 -22.76 -3.52
CA HIS A 215 37.52 -21.51 -4.26
C HIS A 215 38.80 -20.76 -3.91
N TYR A 216 39.22 -20.79 -2.64
CA TYR A 216 40.52 -20.30 -2.22
C TYR A 216 41.67 -21.04 -2.92
N LYS A 217 41.63 -22.38 -3.01
CA LYS A 217 42.65 -23.17 -3.74
C LYS A 217 42.67 -22.88 -5.24
N ASP A 218 41.48 -22.69 -5.82
CA ASP A 218 41.30 -22.41 -7.24
C ASP A 218 41.56 -20.93 -7.61
N LYS A 219 41.94 -20.07 -6.64
CA LYS A 219 42.10 -18.62 -6.80
C LYS A 219 40.83 -17.90 -7.29
N LYS A 220 39.65 -18.45 -7.01
CA LYS A 220 38.34 -17.84 -7.28
C LYS A 220 37.94 -16.93 -6.13
N TRP A 221 38.65 -15.81 -5.97
CA TRP A 221 38.55 -14.96 -4.78
C TRP A 221 37.16 -14.37 -4.54
N THR A 222 36.43 -14.03 -5.61
CA THR A 222 35.06 -13.51 -5.50
C THR A 222 34.12 -14.54 -4.87
N ASP A 223 34.19 -15.79 -5.34
CA ASP A 223 33.34 -16.88 -4.84
C ASP A 223 33.76 -17.32 -3.43
N MET A 224 35.06 -17.28 -3.14
CA MET A 224 35.60 -17.52 -1.79
C MET A 224 34.97 -16.55 -0.76
N ILE A 225 34.94 -15.24 -1.06
CA ILE A 225 34.32 -14.22 -0.19
C ILE A 225 32.81 -14.49 -0.04
N ARG A 226 32.10 -14.81 -1.13
CA ARG A 226 30.66 -15.11 -1.07
C ARG A 226 30.35 -16.30 -0.16
N CYS A 227 31.13 -17.38 -0.28
CA CYS A 227 30.94 -18.60 0.50
C CYS A 227 31.26 -18.42 1.99
N HIS A 228 32.32 -17.68 2.31
CA HIS A 228 32.73 -17.44 3.70
C HIS A 228 31.79 -16.49 4.45
N TYR A 229 31.50 -15.32 3.87
CA TYR A 229 30.73 -14.31 4.58
C TYR A 229 29.22 -14.58 4.56
N ARG A 230 28.73 -15.29 3.52
CA ARG A 230 27.31 -15.67 3.36
C ARG A 230 26.36 -14.50 3.52
N LEU A 231 26.69 -13.37 2.89
CA LEU A 231 25.85 -12.18 2.88
C LEU A 231 25.08 -12.06 1.56
N LYS A 232 23.92 -11.41 1.63
CA LYS A 232 23.10 -11.07 0.47
C LYS A 232 23.73 -9.89 -0.27
N MET A 233 24.62 -10.21 -1.20
CA MET A 233 25.40 -9.25 -1.98
C MET A 233 24.85 -9.09 -3.41
N THR A 234 25.10 -7.94 -4.02
CA THR A 234 24.91 -7.74 -5.46
C THR A 234 26.03 -8.40 -6.27
N ASN A 235 25.85 -8.53 -7.58
CA ASN A 235 26.74 -9.28 -8.47
C ASN A 235 27.87 -8.44 -9.09
N GLU A 236 28.34 -7.42 -8.37
CA GLU A 236 29.50 -6.64 -8.81
C GLU A 236 30.78 -7.50 -8.80
N PRO A 237 31.62 -7.39 -9.85
CA PRO A 237 32.89 -8.10 -9.91
C PRO A 237 33.89 -7.51 -8.91
N MET A 238 34.80 -8.37 -8.44
CA MET A 238 35.96 -7.92 -7.67
C MET A 238 36.85 -7.01 -8.52
N ILE A 239 37.28 -5.88 -7.95
CA ILE A 239 38.24 -4.94 -8.56
C ILE A 239 39.50 -5.69 -9.02
N ASP A 240 39.91 -5.47 -10.27
CA ASP A 240 41.00 -6.23 -10.90
C ASP A 240 42.34 -6.01 -10.17
N GLU A 241 42.65 -4.79 -9.71
CA GLU A 241 43.88 -4.53 -8.94
C GLU A 241 43.91 -5.27 -7.59
N ILE A 242 42.75 -5.51 -6.98
CA ILE A 242 42.66 -6.31 -5.74
C ILE A 242 42.85 -7.80 -6.07
N ARG A 243 42.27 -8.26 -7.19
CA ARG A 243 42.46 -9.63 -7.68
C ARG A 243 43.93 -9.94 -7.92
N GLU A 244 44.65 -9.04 -8.57
CA GLU A 244 46.09 -9.17 -8.81
C GLU A 244 46.90 -9.25 -7.49
N ILE A 245 46.52 -8.45 -6.48
CA ILE A 245 47.14 -8.52 -5.15
C ILE A 245 46.95 -9.90 -4.52
N TYR A 246 45.73 -10.44 -4.56
CA TYR A 246 45.45 -11.77 -4.03
C TYR A 246 46.13 -12.90 -4.83
N ASP A 247 46.25 -12.75 -6.16
CA ASP A 247 46.96 -13.72 -7.00
C ASP A 247 48.47 -13.79 -6.68
N GLN A 248 49.04 -12.66 -6.28
CA GLN A 248 50.45 -12.52 -5.88
C GLN A 248 50.71 -12.92 -4.42
N ASP A 249 49.74 -12.70 -3.52
CA ASP A 249 49.85 -12.98 -2.09
C ASP A 249 48.66 -13.81 -1.58
N ASN A 250 48.78 -15.13 -1.70
CA ASN A 250 47.78 -16.07 -1.22
C ASN A 250 47.59 -16.01 0.30
N GLU A 251 48.63 -15.71 1.09
CA GLU A 251 48.49 -15.65 2.56
C GLU A 251 47.71 -14.40 2.98
N LEU A 252 47.83 -13.30 2.25
CA LEU A 252 46.92 -12.17 2.39
C LEU A 252 45.48 -12.59 2.07
N ALA A 253 45.21 -13.22 0.93
CA ALA A 253 43.86 -13.68 0.58
C ALA A 253 43.26 -14.63 1.64
N LYS A 254 44.09 -15.52 2.20
CA LYS A 254 43.74 -16.42 3.30
C LYS A 254 43.38 -15.67 4.59
N SER A 255 44.03 -14.54 4.87
CA SER A 255 43.68 -13.71 6.04
C SER A 255 42.27 -13.13 5.94
N PHE A 256 41.81 -12.78 4.73
CA PHE A 256 40.41 -12.40 4.47
C PHE A 256 39.48 -13.59 4.59
N PHE A 257 39.83 -14.74 4.01
CA PHE A 257 39.02 -15.97 4.13
C PHE A 257 38.86 -16.44 5.58
N LYS A 258 39.88 -16.27 6.43
CA LYS A 258 39.82 -16.66 7.85
C LYS A 258 39.29 -15.57 8.77
N PHE A 259 38.97 -14.39 8.23
CA PHE A 259 38.52 -13.28 9.06
C PHE A 259 37.17 -13.59 9.68
N ASP A 260 36.95 -13.15 10.93
CA ASP A 260 35.71 -13.41 11.65
C ASP A 260 34.52 -12.70 10.98
N ARG A 261 33.60 -13.49 10.39
CA ARG A 261 32.43 -12.94 9.70
C ARG A 261 31.55 -12.11 10.64
N LYS A 262 31.47 -12.46 11.93
CA LYS A 262 30.64 -11.75 12.91
C LYS A 262 31.04 -10.28 13.02
N LYS A 263 32.35 -10.00 13.11
CA LYS A 263 32.88 -8.62 13.17
C LYS A 263 32.54 -7.80 11.93
N THR A 264 32.49 -8.46 10.77
CA THR A 264 32.15 -7.81 9.50
C THR A 264 30.67 -7.41 9.46
N ILE A 265 29.78 -8.32 9.87
CA ILE A 265 28.34 -8.07 9.99
C ILE A 265 28.08 -6.97 11.02
N GLU A 266 28.73 -7.02 12.19
CA GLU A 266 28.62 -6.00 13.23
C GLU A 266 29.02 -4.61 12.70
N HIS A 267 30.10 -4.52 11.91
CA HIS A 267 30.50 -3.27 11.30
C HIS A 267 29.44 -2.72 10.35
N PHE A 268 28.88 -3.56 9.47
CA PHE A 268 27.80 -3.14 8.56
C PHE A 268 26.51 -2.75 9.31
N TRP A 269 26.21 -3.40 10.43
CA TRP A 269 25.05 -3.09 11.26
C TRP A 269 25.16 -1.71 11.95
N MET A 270 26.36 -1.36 12.41
CA MET A 270 26.61 -0.13 13.17
C MET A 270 26.81 1.09 12.26
N ASN A 271 27.57 0.94 11.17
CA ASN A 271 27.93 2.04 10.28
C ASN A 271 26.85 2.29 9.22
N THR A 272 25.73 2.86 9.69
CA THR A 272 24.55 3.18 8.87
C THR A 272 24.54 4.59 8.29
N SER A 273 25.54 5.42 8.63
CA SER A 273 25.67 6.84 8.26
C SER A 273 26.23 7.10 6.86
N GLU A 274 26.87 6.10 6.25
CA GLU A 274 27.28 6.20 4.85
C GLU A 274 26.10 5.75 3.98
N ARG A 275 25.69 6.58 3.00
CA ARG A 275 24.91 6.14 1.84
C ARG A 275 25.71 5.01 1.20
N THR A 276 25.44 3.80 1.65
CA THR A 276 26.24 2.64 1.33
C THR A 276 25.88 2.29 -0.10
N SER A 277 26.91 2.28 -0.93
CA SER A 277 26.87 1.55 -2.20
C SER A 277 26.28 0.16 -1.92
N GLN A 278 25.55 -0.41 -2.87
CA GLN A 278 24.96 -1.74 -2.73
C GLN A 278 25.99 -2.71 -2.12
N LEU A 279 25.60 -3.49 -1.09
CA LEU A 279 26.51 -4.45 -0.45
C LEU A 279 27.02 -5.42 -1.52
N ASP A 280 28.32 -5.40 -1.76
CA ASP A 280 29.00 -6.22 -2.76
C ASP A 280 30.30 -6.81 -2.19
N VAL A 281 31.01 -7.60 -3.01
CA VAL A 281 32.26 -8.25 -2.61
C VAL A 281 33.35 -7.21 -2.28
N ASN A 282 33.39 -6.08 -2.99
CA ASN A 282 34.39 -5.03 -2.75
C ASN A 282 34.13 -4.29 -1.43
N ALA A 283 32.87 -4.07 -1.06
CA ALA A 283 32.49 -3.50 0.23
C ALA A 283 32.92 -4.40 1.39
N VAL A 284 32.75 -5.72 1.26
CA VAL A 284 33.28 -6.67 2.25
C VAL A 284 34.79 -6.59 2.34
N ILE A 285 35.51 -6.59 1.22
CA ILE A 285 36.98 -6.47 1.22
C ILE A 285 37.42 -5.15 1.87
N LYS A 286 36.74 -4.04 1.59
CA LYS A 286 37.04 -2.74 2.20
C LYS A 286 36.89 -2.80 3.72
N VAL A 287 35.75 -3.28 4.21
CA VAL A 287 35.46 -3.37 5.65
C VAL A 287 36.41 -4.34 6.34
N VAL A 288 36.65 -5.50 5.75
CA VAL A 288 37.57 -6.48 6.32
C VAL A 288 38.97 -5.89 6.37
N ASN A 289 39.47 -5.28 5.29
CA ASN A 289 40.80 -4.65 5.30
C ASN A 289 40.91 -3.54 6.34
N LEU A 290 39.83 -2.78 6.59
CA LEU A 290 39.75 -1.75 7.63
C LEU A 290 39.84 -2.35 9.05
N LEU A 291 39.17 -3.48 9.29
CA LEU A 291 39.20 -4.17 10.58
C LEU A 291 40.46 -5.02 10.79
N GLY A 292 41.12 -5.42 9.70
CA GLY A 292 42.31 -6.27 9.63
C GLY A 292 42.20 -7.23 8.43
N PRO A 293 43.19 -7.31 7.52
CA PRO A 293 44.64 -7.29 7.78
C PRO A 293 45.35 -5.93 7.60
N ASN A 294 44.63 -4.85 7.28
CA ASN A 294 45.19 -3.49 7.18
C ASN A 294 46.28 -3.35 6.09
N ASN A 295 46.05 -3.94 4.92
CA ASN A 295 46.96 -3.86 3.78
C ASN A 295 46.91 -2.47 3.12
N GLU A 296 48.07 -1.82 3.02
CA GLU A 296 48.19 -0.45 2.47
C GLU A 296 47.86 -0.36 0.98
N LYS A 297 48.22 -1.37 0.16
CA LYS A 297 47.91 -1.36 -1.28
C LYS A 297 46.39 -1.38 -1.51
N ILE A 298 45.66 -2.19 -0.75
CA ILE A 298 44.20 -2.26 -0.82
C ILE A 298 43.58 -0.91 -0.38
N LYS A 299 44.13 -0.26 0.66
CA LYS A 299 43.69 1.09 1.06
C LYS A 299 43.91 2.12 -0.03
N GLU A 300 45.07 2.12 -0.67
CA GLU A 300 45.39 3.05 -1.76
C GLU A 300 44.44 2.86 -2.95
N ILE A 301 44.07 1.61 -3.29
CA ILE A 301 43.09 1.33 -4.35
C ILE A 301 41.74 1.96 -4.01
N PHE A 302 41.22 1.73 -2.81
CA PHE A 302 39.95 2.32 -2.39
C PHE A 302 40.02 3.86 -2.29
N ALA A 303 41.12 4.42 -1.80
CA ALA A 303 41.34 5.87 -1.76
C ALA A 303 41.38 6.49 -3.16
N LYS A 304 42.03 5.84 -4.14
CA LYS A 304 42.02 6.29 -5.54
C LYS A 304 40.62 6.26 -6.15
N ILE A 305 39.83 5.23 -5.86
CA ILE A 305 38.43 5.12 -6.33
C ILE A 305 37.57 6.20 -5.68
N GLU A 306 37.77 6.47 -4.39
CA GLU A 306 37.06 7.52 -3.66
C GLU A 306 37.44 8.91 -4.17
N ASN A 307 38.73 9.19 -4.40
CA ASN A 307 39.21 10.45 -4.95
C ASN A 307 38.73 10.67 -6.40
N LYS A 308 38.69 9.63 -7.25
CA LYS A 308 38.07 9.71 -8.58
C LYS A 308 36.56 9.99 -8.49
N LYS A 309 35.87 9.41 -7.51
CA LYS A 309 34.48 9.76 -7.20
C LYS A 309 34.37 11.17 -6.63
N GLU A 310 35.39 11.68 -5.92
CA GLU A 310 35.45 13.04 -5.39
C GLU A 310 35.69 14.09 -6.48
N ASP A 311 36.54 13.85 -7.48
CA ASP A 311 36.75 14.75 -8.62
C ASP A 311 35.49 14.90 -9.49
N VAL A 312 34.70 13.82 -9.62
CA VAL A 312 33.36 13.87 -10.23
C VAL A 312 32.34 14.53 -9.29
N LYS A 313 32.58 14.52 -7.97
CA LYS A 313 31.71 15.13 -6.95
C LYS A 313 32.08 16.56 -6.57
N GLU A 314 33.26 17.11 -6.88
CA GLU A 314 33.56 18.53 -6.61
C GLU A 314 32.71 19.47 -7.47
N SER A 315 32.23 19.02 -8.62
CA SER A 315 31.15 19.68 -9.36
C SER A 315 29.78 19.60 -8.66
N ASN A 316 29.62 18.73 -7.64
CA ASN A 316 28.37 18.40 -6.95
C ASN A 316 28.41 18.53 -5.41
N LYS A 317 29.50 19.03 -4.81
CA LYS A 317 29.69 19.16 -3.33
C LYS A 317 29.01 20.41 -2.74
N ARG A 318 27.73 20.61 -3.06
CA ARG A 318 26.77 21.08 -2.04
C ARG A 318 26.08 19.82 -1.53
N LYS A 319 25.89 19.67 -0.22
CA LYS A 319 24.96 18.66 0.32
C LYS A 319 23.63 18.85 -0.41
N ARG A 320 23.38 18.08 -1.47
CA ARG A 320 22.05 17.99 -2.05
C ARG A 320 21.28 17.19 -1.01
N PHE A 321 20.53 17.91 -0.17
CA PHE A 321 19.30 17.38 0.40
C PHE A 321 18.67 16.51 -0.69
N GLU A 322 18.34 15.26 -0.37
CA GLU A 322 17.56 14.49 -1.35
C GLU A 322 16.35 15.37 -1.65
N PRO A 323 16.13 15.72 -2.92
CA PRO A 323 14.93 16.43 -3.27
C PRO A 323 13.77 15.58 -2.77
N PHE A 324 12.74 16.24 -2.22
CA PHE A 324 11.50 15.53 -1.92
C PHE A 324 11.10 14.76 -3.18
N GLN A 325 10.80 13.48 -3.02
CA GLN A 325 10.23 12.71 -4.10
C GLN A 325 8.85 13.29 -4.39
N GLU A 326 8.62 13.59 -5.66
CA GLU A 326 7.31 14.04 -6.11
C GLU A 326 6.31 12.90 -5.90
N PHE A 327 5.15 13.23 -5.35
CA PHE A 327 4.06 12.27 -5.32
C PHE A 327 3.54 12.09 -6.73
N GLY A 328 3.15 10.86 -7.08
CA GLY A 328 2.34 10.70 -8.27
C GLY A 328 0.96 11.29 -7.98
N GLU A 329 0.48 12.13 -8.89
CA GLU A 329 -0.87 12.70 -8.85
C GLU A 329 -1.80 11.84 -9.71
N TYR A 330 -2.94 11.44 -9.13
CA TYR A 330 -3.91 10.57 -9.77
C TYR A 330 -5.26 11.27 -9.81
N THR A 331 -5.69 11.59 -11.01
CA THR A 331 -7.03 12.12 -11.23
C THR A 331 -8.06 11.05 -10.86
N VAL A 332 -9.18 11.48 -10.28
CA VAL A 332 -10.32 10.62 -9.97
C VAL A 332 -11.67 11.22 -10.36
N PHE A 333 -11.65 12.45 -10.86
CA PHE A 333 -12.75 13.09 -11.56
C PHE A 333 -12.21 14.28 -12.34
N SER A 334 -12.65 14.44 -13.58
CA SER A 334 -12.33 15.61 -14.40
C SER A 334 -13.54 16.02 -15.23
N ALA A 335 -13.82 17.32 -15.27
CA ALA A 335 -14.91 17.85 -16.08
C ALA A 335 -14.56 19.23 -16.62
N SER A 336 -14.87 19.46 -17.90
CA SER A 336 -14.82 20.79 -18.52
C SER A 336 -16.12 21.05 -19.26
N THR A 337 -16.90 21.98 -18.72
CA THR A 337 -18.27 22.33 -19.15
C THR A 337 -18.43 23.85 -19.26
N TYR A 338 -19.60 24.29 -19.67
CA TYR A 338 -20.03 25.68 -19.66
C TYR A 338 -21.24 25.84 -18.73
N LEU A 339 -21.33 26.95 -18.00
CA LEU A 339 -22.52 27.22 -17.20
C LEU A 339 -23.69 27.60 -18.11
N ASP A 340 -24.87 27.06 -17.81
CA ASP A 340 -26.10 27.47 -18.50
C ASP A 340 -26.54 28.88 -18.05
N ILE A 341 -26.49 29.82 -18.99
CA ILE A 341 -26.88 31.22 -18.80
C ILE A 341 -28.25 31.55 -19.41
N SER A 342 -29.02 30.57 -19.84
CA SER A 342 -30.35 30.80 -20.43
C SER A 342 -31.35 31.41 -19.43
N ASN A 343 -31.25 31.02 -18.16
CA ASN A 343 -32.20 31.38 -17.12
C ASN A 343 -31.79 32.59 -16.25
N ASN A 344 -30.53 33.02 -16.29
CA ASN A 344 -30.01 34.16 -15.53
C ASN A 344 -29.00 34.94 -16.38
N ASN A 345 -28.79 36.23 -16.08
CA ASN A 345 -27.68 36.95 -16.72
C ASN A 345 -26.31 36.37 -16.28
N MET A 346 -25.29 36.62 -17.10
CA MET A 346 -23.94 36.04 -16.93
C MET A 346 -23.34 36.31 -15.55
N GLU A 347 -23.46 37.54 -15.04
CA GLU A 347 -22.94 37.92 -13.71
C GLU A 347 -23.62 37.17 -12.56
N ILE A 348 -24.94 36.97 -12.64
CA ILE A 348 -25.68 36.20 -11.64
C ILE A 348 -25.28 34.73 -11.68
N SER A 349 -25.19 34.11 -12.85
CA SER A 349 -24.76 32.71 -12.98
C SER A 349 -23.33 32.50 -12.46
N PHE A 350 -22.41 33.41 -12.81
CA PHE A 350 -21.03 33.39 -12.32
C PHE A 350 -20.98 33.47 -10.79
N LYS A 351 -21.62 34.47 -10.18
CA LYS A 351 -21.64 34.65 -8.72
C LYS A 351 -22.28 33.46 -8.00
N LYS A 352 -23.39 32.93 -8.52
CA LYS A 352 -24.05 31.75 -7.93
C LYS A 352 -23.14 30.53 -7.96
N ALA A 353 -22.54 30.21 -9.11
CA ALA A 353 -21.65 29.07 -9.26
C ALA A 353 -20.42 29.19 -8.35
N ALA A 354 -19.76 30.35 -8.36
CA ALA A 354 -18.64 30.65 -7.47
C ALA A 354 -19.03 30.48 -5.98
N ASN A 355 -20.24 30.93 -5.60
CA ASN A 355 -20.73 30.80 -4.24
C ASN A 355 -21.03 29.36 -3.81
N TYR A 356 -21.48 28.47 -4.72
CA TYR A 356 -21.60 27.04 -4.41
C TYR A 356 -20.24 26.43 -4.07
N ILE A 357 -19.22 26.76 -4.86
CA ILE A 357 -17.85 26.26 -4.62
C ILE A 357 -17.30 26.82 -3.31
N PHE A 358 -17.40 28.14 -3.10
CA PHE A 358 -16.98 28.79 -1.86
C PHE A 358 -17.69 28.23 -0.63
N SER A 359 -19.00 28.01 -0.70
CA SER A 359 -19.78 27.42 0.40
C SER A 359 -19.32 26.01 0.73
N TRP A 360 -18.99 25.21 -0.29
CA TRP A 360 -18.42 23.89 -0.10
C TRP A 360 -17.06 23.97 0.59
N VAL A 361 -16.14 24.82 0.14
CA VAL A 361 -14.84 25.02 0.78
C VAL A 361 -15.02 25.45 2.23
N ARG A 362 -15.81 26.49 2.48
CA ARG A 362 -16.08 27.00 3.83
C ARG A 362 -16.64 25.91 4.75
N SER A 363 -17.59 25.11 4.28
CA SER A 363 -18.20 24.02 5.07
C SER A 363 -17.20 22.94 5.51
N ARG A 364 -16.08 22.78 4.80
CA ARG A 364 -15.04 21.78 5.06
C ARG A 364 -13.86 22.32 5.85
N PHE A 365 -13.53 23.59 5.67
CA PHE A 365 -12.31 24.18 6.19
C PHE A 365 -12.52 25.20 7.33
N CYS A 366 -13.74 25.69 7.61
CA CYS A 366 -13.94 26.77 8.58
C CYS A 366 -13.54 26.47 10.03
N GLU A 367 -13.60 25.20 10.46
CA GLU A 367 -13.13 24.78 11.79
C GLU A 367 -11.60 24.82 11.91
N LEU A 368 -10.90 24.61 10.79
CA LEU A 368 -9.45 24.61 10.72
C LEU A 368 -8.90 26.00 10.43
N LEU A 369 -9.46 26.68 9.45
CA LEU A 369 -9.08 28.00 8.96
C LEU A 369 -10.15 29.00 9.41
N THR A 370 -10.04 29.44 10.66
CA THR A 370 -11.06 30.25 11.35
C THR A 370 -11.21 31.67 10.80
N ASP A 371 -10.24 32.13 10.01
CA ASP A 371 -10.24 33.42 9.33
C ASP A 371 -10.87 33.34 7.92
N ILE A 372 -11.39 32.17 7.51
CA ILE A 372 -12.09 32.07 6.23
C ILE A 372 -13.31 33.01 6.22
N PRO A 373 -13.47 33.84 5.17
CA PRO A 373 -14.54 34.84 5.11
C PRO A 373 -15.94 34.23 5.15
N HIS A 374 -16.92 35.01 5.63
CA HIS A 374 -18.32 34.57 5.67
C HIS A 374 -19.00 34.63 4.30
N GLU A 375 -18.58 35.57 3.46
CA GLU A 375 -19.04 35.77 2.10
C GLU A 375 -17.89 35.51 1.12
N ILE A 376 -18.21 35.25 -0.14
CA ILE A 376 -17.21 34.92 -1.16
C ILE A 376 -16.26 36.10 -1.42
N GLU A 377 -14.97 35.86 -1.22
CA GLU A 377 -13.88 36.75 -1.60
C GLU A 377 -12.62 35.94 -1.93
N SER A 378 -11.59 36.62 -2.44
CA SER A 378 -10.29 35.97 -2.63
C SER A 378 -9.69 35.64 -1.26
N TYR A 379 -9.19 34.42 -1.09
CA TYR A 379 -8.71 33.93 0.19
C TYR A 379 -7.57 32.94 -0.02
N ASN A 380 -6.47 33.11 0.72
CA ASN A 380 -5.34 32.19 0.68
C ASN A 380 -4.84 31.96 2.10
N ASN A 381 -4.89 30.71 2.57
CA ASN A 381 -4.32 30.32 3.84
C ASN A 381 -4.00 28.82 3.85
N GLU A 382 -3.11 28.43 4.74
CA GLU A 382 -2.67 27.05 4.92
C GLU A 382 -2.43 26.72 6.39
N LYS A 383 -2.64 25.44 6.71
CA LYS A 383 -2.20 24.80 7.95
C LYS A 383 -1.51 23.47 7.60
N PRO A 384 -0.72 22.87 8.50
CA PRO A 384 -0.07 21.60 8.21
C PRO A 384 -1.03 20.55 7.67
N GLY A 385 -0.84 20.15 6.41
CA GLY A 385 -1.66 19.16 5.71
C GLY A 385 -2.97 19.67 5.09
N PHE A 386 -3.24 20.98 5.15
CA PHE A 386 -4.46 21.59 4.60
C PHE A 386 -4.13 22.94 3.94
N SER A 387 -4.59 23.17 2.72
CA SER A 387 -4.49 24.48 2.08
C SER A 387 -5.78 24.86 1.37
N VAL A 388 -6.05 26.16 1.33
CA VAL A 388 -7.13 26.76 0.56
C VAL A 388 -6.58 27.98 -0.16
N ASP A 389 -6.73 27.99 -1.48
CA ASP A 389 -6.40 29.12 -2.35
C ASP A 389 -7.61 29.43 -3.23
N ILE A 390 -8.14 30.63 -3.12
CA ILE A 390 -9.34 31.12 -3.82
C ILE A 390 -9.01 32.46 -4.45
N VAL A 391 -9.20 32.54 -5.77
CA VAL A 391 -9.15 33.78 -6.53
C VAL A 391 -10.56 34.10 -6.99
N PHE A 392 -11.02 35.32 -6.72
CA PHE A 392 -12.35 35.79 -7.12
C PHE A 392 -12.29 37.23 -7.63
N ASP A 393 -12.52 37.40 -8.94
CA ASP A 393 -12.59 38.68 -9.63
C ASP A 393 -13.86 38.72 -10.50
N VAL A 394 -14.89 39.40 -10.00
CA VAL A 394 -16.18 39.57 -10.70
C VAL A 394 -16.03 40.40 -11.97
N SER A 395 -15.12 41.37 -12.01
CA SER A 395 -14.97 42.27 -13.15
C SER A 395 -14.41 41.56 -14.39
N LYS A 396 -13.62 40.51 -14.17
CA LYS A 396 -13.02 39.68 -15.22
C LYS A 396 -13.69 38.32 -15.39
N TYR A 397 -14.72 38.02 -14.59
CA TYR A 397 -15.34 36.70 -14.54
C TYR A 397 -14.32 35.57 -14.30
N ILE A 398 -13.44 35.78 -13.32
CA ILE A 398 -12.42 34.79 -12.92
C ILE A 398 -12.75 34.33 -11.51
N PHE A 399 -13.04 33.03 -11.39
CA PHE A 399 -13.04 32.32 -10.12
C PHE A 399 -12.13 31.10 -10.26
N SER A 400 -11.31 30.84 -9.25
CA SER A 400 -10.61 29.56 -9.13
C SER A 400 -10.45 29.20 -7.67
N GLU A 401 -10.70 27.94 -7.31
CA GLU A 401 -10.27 27.37 -6.05
C GLU A 401 -9.29 26.22 -6.27
N ARG A 402 -8.31 26.14 -5.38
CA ARG A 402 -7.49 24.96 -5.15
C ARG A 402 -7.48 24.67 -3.66
N THR A 403 -7.88 23.46 -3.30
CA THR A 403 -7.84 23.01 -1.91
C THR A 403 -7.06 21.71 -1.79
N THR A 404 -6.29 21.58 -0.71
CA THR A 404 -5.60 20.33 -0.37
C THR A 404 -5.96 19.90 1.05
N HIS A 405 -6.08 18.59 1.27
CA HIS A 405 -6.24 18.03 2.61
C HIS A 405 -5.66 16.62 2.71
N VAL A 406 -5.14 16.24 3.87
CA VAL A 406 -4.67 14.87 4.13
C VAL A 406 -5.85 13.88 4.23
N ASP A 407 -5.66 12.66 3.72
CA ASP A 407 -6.63 11.58 3.88
C ASP A 407 -6.58 11.05 5.33
N LEU A 408 -7.75 10.97 5.99
CA LEU A 408 -7.87 10.52 7.38
C LEU A 408 -7.79 8.99 7.55
N LYS A 409 -7.96 8.23 6.47
CA LYS A 409 -7.99 6.75 6.46
C LYS A 409 -6.73 6.16 5.85
N ILE A 410 -6.16 6.83 4.84
CA ILE A 410 -5.01 6.35 4.09
C ILE A 410 -3.81 7.24 4.40
N ALA A 411 -2.89 6.72 5.20
CA ALA A 411 -1.62 7.39 5.46
C ALA A 411 -0.90 7.73 4.14
N SER A 412 -0.18 8.85 4.14
CA SER A 412 0.60 9.44 3.02
C SER A 412 -0.19 9.85 1.77
N ARG A 413 -1.53 9.85 1.80
CA ARG A 413 -2.37 10.37 0.71
C ARG A 413 -2.83 11.81 0.99
N ILE A 414 -2.72 12.65 -0.03
CA ILE A 414 -3.22 14.03 -0.02
C ILE A 414 -4.29 14.14 -1.10
N TRP A 415 -5.46 14.66 -0.76
CA TRP A 415 -6.52 14.99 -1.70
C TRP A 415 -6.35 16.41 -2.21
N ILE A 416 -6.57 16.60 -3.52
CA ILE A 416 -6.44 17.87 -4.23
C ILE A 416 -7.74 18.08 -5.01
N SER A 417 -8.45 19.17 -4.72
CA SER A 417 -9.64 19.58 -5.48
C SER A 417 -9.37 20.93 -6.12
N ASN A 418 -9.59 21.01 -7.43
CA ASN A 418 -9.51 22.23 -8.21
C ASN A 418 -10.84 22.50 -8.90
N ALA A 419 -11.28 23.75 -8.93
CA ALA A 419 -12.26 24.21 -9.90
C ALA A 419 -12.00 25.65 -10.32
N SER A 420 -12.54 25.99 -11.47
CA SER A 420 -12.40 27.31 -12.05
C SER A 420 -13.61 27.65 -12.91
N ILE A 421 -13.97 28.93 -12.87
CA ILE A 421 -14.98 29.53 -13.75
C ILE A 421 -14.32 30.72 -14.42
N ILE A 422 -14.14 30.62 -15.74
CA ILE A 422 -13.45 31.64 -16.54
C ILE A 422 -14.30 31.96 -17.77
N LEU A 423 -14.47 33.24 -18.08
CA LEU A 423 -15.11 33.67 -19.32
C LEU A 423 -14.17 33.48 -20.52
N ASP A 424 -14.63 32.74 -21.53
CA ASP A 424 -14.00 32.61 -22.84
C ASP A 424 -14.97 32.97 -23.98
N ASP A 425 -14.55 32.76 -25.23
CA ASP A 425 -15.34 33.08 -26.44
C ASP A 425 -16.69 32.33 -26.53
N ARG A 426 -16.86 31.21 -25.81
CA ARG A 426 -18.08 30.39 -25.79
C ARG A 426 -18.97 30.67 -24.59
N GLY A 427 -18.42 31.22 -23.51
CA GLY A 427 -19.17 31.60 -22.31
C GLY A 427 -18.39 31.36 -21.02
N LEU A 428 -19.10 31.14 -19.92
CA LEU A 428 -18.49 30.83 -18.62
C LEU A 428 -18.05 29.37 -18.58
N LYS A 429 -16.78 29.12 -18.89
CA LYS A 429 -16.18 27.79 -18.82
C LYS A 429 -16.00 27.38 -17.37
N PHE A 430 -16.65 26.30 -16.98
CA PHE A 430 -16.56 25.68 -15.66
C PHE A 430 -15.75 24.39 -15.74
N SER A 431 -14.54 24.39 -15.15
CA SER A 431 -13.64 23.24 -15.13
C SER A 431 -13.42 22.77 -13.70
N VAL A 432 -13.43 21.45 -13.48
CA VAL A 432 -13.26 20.81 -12.16
C VAL A 432 -12.34 19.61 -12.30
N THR A 433 -11.37 19.50 -11.40
CA THR A 433 -10.61 18.25 -11.20
C THR A 433 -10.61 17.88 -9.72
N ASN A 434 -10.66 16.58 -9.45
CA ASN A 434 -10.41 16.05 -8.13
C ASN A 434 -9.43 14.89 -8.24
N GLU A 435 -8.44 14.90 -7.38
CA GLU A 435 -7.22 14.12 -7.52
C GLU A 435 -6.73 13.70 -6.13
N TYR A 436 -5.92 12.66 -6.08
CA TYR A 436 -5.12 12.37 -4.90
C TYR A 436 -3.66 12.17 -5.27
N ALA A 437 -2.77 12.58 -4.37
CA ALA A 437 -1.33 12.44 -4.50
C ALA A 437 -0.80 11.46 -3.44
N GLU A 438 0.00 10.48 -3.86
CA GLU A 438 0.67 9.51 -2.97
C GLU A 438 1.99 8.96 -3.58
N PRO A 439 2.88 8.35 -2.78
CA PRO A 439 4.13 7.78 -3.28
C PRO A 439 3.91 6.69 -4.36
N GLU A 440 4.65 6.77 -5.47
CA GLU A 440 4.49 5.86 -6.62
C GLU A 440 4.77 4.37 -6.29
N GLU A 441 5.61 4.09 -5.29
CA GLU A 441 6.01 2.73 -4.91
C GLU A 441 4.90 1.91 -4.23
N ARG A 442 3.75 2.52 -3.93
CA ARG A 442 2.61 1.83 -3.30
C ARG A 442 1.89 0.95 -4.33
N TYR A 443 1.68 -0.32 -4.02
CA TYR A 443 0.87 -1.23 -4.82
C TYR A 443 -0.52 -0.62 -5.08
N ARG A 444 -0.83 -0.37 -6.35
CA ARG A 444 -2.15 0.09 -6.77
C ARG A 444 -2.99 -1.08 -7.24
N ASP A 445 -4.21 -1.12 -6.74
CA ASP A 445 -5.25 -1.92 -7.34
C ASP A 445 -5.82 -1.15 -8.54
N ASN A 446 -5.21 -1.34 -9.72
CA ASN A 446 -5.60 -0.67 -10.96
C ASN A 446 -7.07 -0.96 -11.34
N GLU A 447 -7.68 -1.99 -10.76
CA GLU A 447 -9.07 -2.38 -11.03
C GLU A 447 -10.10 -1.56 -10.23
N ASN A 448 -9.67 -0.73 -9.27
CA ASN A 448 -10.54 0.07 -8.39
C ASN A 448 -10.19 1.56 -8.41
N VAL A 449 -10.28 2.21 -9.58
CA VAL A 449 -10.18 3.67 -9.70
C VAL A 449 -11.25 4.33 -8.80
N LEU A 450 -10.80 5.06 -7.79
CA LEU A 450 -11.65 5.73 -6.79
C LEU A 450 -12.40 6.91 -7.40
N PHE A 451 -13.40 6.71 -8.26
CA PHE A 451 -14.17 7.82 -8.84
C PHE A 451 -14.78 8.71 -7.75
N SER A 452 -14.37 9.99 -7.70
CA SER A 452 -14.73 10.91 -6.62
C SER A 452 -15.02 12.31 -7.16
N ARG A 453 -16.29 12.59 -7.38
CA ARG A 453 -16.78 13.89 -7.85
C ARG A 453 -17.09 14.83 -6.66
N PRO A 454 -16.60 16.08 -6.66
CA PRO A 454 -16.98 17.06 -5.65
C PRO A 454 -18.49 17.36 -5.66
N ASN A 455 -19.08 17.52 -4.47
CA ASN A 455 -20.53 17.72 -4.33
C ASN A 455 -21.02 19.01 -5.01
N PHE A 456 -20.24 20.09 -4.95
CA PHE A 456 -20.61 21.38 -5.55
C PHE A 456 -20.83 21.28 -7.06
N TYR A 457 -20.14 20.37 -7.76
CA TYR A 457 -20.33 20.17 -9.20
C TYR A 457 -21.75 19.68 -9.49
N GLY A 458 -22.25 18.74 -8.68
CA GLY A 458 -23.63 18.27 -8.78
C GLY A 458 -24.64 19.37 -8.45
N GLU A 459 -24.38 20.15 -7.40
CA GLU A 459 -25.26 21.27 -7.03
C GLU A 459 -25.33 22.36 -8.11
N ILE A 460 -24.21 22.69 -8.75
CA ILE A 460 -24.16 23.63 -9.87
C ILE A 460 -24.92 23.07 -11.08
N ALA A 461 -24.70 21.80 -11.41
CA ALA A 461 -25.41 21.13 -12.50
C ALA A 461 -26.94 21.14 -12.29
N ASP A 462 -27.39 20.85 -11.07
CA ASP A 462 -28.82 20.73 -10.76
C ASP A 462 -29.50 22.12 -10.63
N ASN A 463 -28.82 23.13 -10.05
CA ASN A 463 -29.44 24.44 -9.75
C ASN A 463 -29.17 25.54 -10.78
N ILE A 464 -28.07 25.45 -11.53
CA ILE A 464 -27.69 26.43 -12.57
C ILE A 464 -27.81 25.78 -13.95
N GLY A 465 -27.24 24.60 -14.10
CA GLY A 465 -27.09 23.91 -15.37
C GLY A 465 -25.65 23.94 -15.86
N ILE A 466 -25.20 22.81 -16.40
CA ILE A 466 -23.91 22.65 -17.05
C ILE A 466 -24.12 22.13 -18.47
N CYS A 467 -23.33 22.65 -19.40
CA CYS A 467 -23.43 22.37 -20.82
C CYS A 467 -22.10 21.81 -21.33
N ASP A 468 -22.19 20.77 -22.12
CA ASP A 468 -21.11 20.34 -23.02
C ASP A 468 -21.31 21.05 -24.36
N VAL A 469 -21.81 20.32 -25.37
CA VAL A 469 -22.46 20.90 -26.57
C VAL A 469 -23.96 21.07 -26.31
N GLU A 470 -24.57 20.07 -25.69
CA GLU A 470 -25.93 20.12 -25.13
C GLU A 470 -25.86 20.19 -23.61
N ARG A 471 -26.98 20.56 -22.98
CA ARG A 471 -27.11 20.58 -21.52
C ARG A 471 -26.99 19.16 -20.98
N LEU A 472 -26.19 19.00 -19.94
CA LEU A 472 -26.04 17.75 -19.20
C LEU A 472 -27.08 17.66 -18.09
N ARG A 473 -27.23 16.47 -17.51
CA ARG A 473 -28.14 16.17 -16.40
C ARG A 473 -29.63 16.41 -16.72
N GLU A 474 -30.00 16.24 -17.98
CA GLU A 474 -31.40 16.28 -18.41
C GLU A 474 -32.12 14.94 -18.14
N GLU A 475 -33.46 14.97 -18.17
CA GLU A 475 -34.26 13.74 -18.21
C GLU A 475 -33.90 12.91 -19.45
N VAL A 476 -34.15 11.59 -19.39
CA VAL A 476 -33.85 10.70 -20.51
C VAL A 476 -34.59 11.16 -21.76
N MET A 477 -33.84 11.62 -22.76
CA MET A 477 -34.40 12.15 -24.00
C MET A 477 -34.72 11.01 -24.96
N HIS A 478 -36.02 10.80 -25.20
CA HIS A 478 -36.50 9.93 -26.27
C HIS A 478 -36.44 10.68 -27.61
N VAL A 479 -35.49 10.28 -28.45
CA VAL A 479 -35.19 10.93 -29.72
C VAL A 479 -36.32 10.68 -30.71
N ARG A 480 -36.97 11.77 -31.14
CA ARG A 480 -38.02 11.71 -32.16
C ARG A 480 -37.42 11.55 -33.55
N ILE A 481 -38.29 11.22 -34.51
CA ILE A 481 -37.88 10.95 -35.90
C ILE A 481 -37.17 12.14 -36.53
N ASP A 482 -37.63 13.35 -36.24
CA ASP A 482 -37.08 14.62 -36.70
C ASP A 482 -35.82 15.08 -35.92
N GLU A 483 -35.36 14.30 -34.93
CA GLU A 483 -34.24 14.66 -34.04
C GLU A 483 -33.02 13.75 -34.19
N VAL A 484 -33.08 12.74 -35.05
CA VAL A 484 -31.96 11.81 -35.30
C VAL A 484 -30.74 12.54 -35.88
N ASP A 485 -30.97 13.53 -36.74
CA ASP A 485 -29.89 14.37 -37.29
C ASP A 485 -29.23 15.23 -36.19
N LYS A 486 -29.99 15.66 -35.17
CA LYS A 486 -29.45 16.39 -34.01
C LYS A 486 -28.60 15.48 -33.13
N LEU A 487 -29.08 14.27 -32.83
CA LEU A 487 -28.29 13.26 -32.10
C LEU A 487 -26.97 12.98 -32.80
N THR A 488 -27.04 12.80 -34.11
CA THR A 488 -25.90 12.54 -34.97
C THR A 488 -24.91 13.72 -34.95
N ALA A 489 -25.42 14.95 -35.02
CA ALA A 489 -24.60 16.16 -34.91
C ALA A 489 -23.92 16.26 -33.53
N LEU A 490 -24.61 15.90 -32.44
CA LEU A 490 -24.02 15.85 -31.10
C LEU A 490 -22.88 14.83 -31.02
N ILE A 491 -23.08 13.61 -31.53
CA ILE A 491 -22.07 12.53 -31.50
C ILE A 491 -20.80 12.97 -32.24
N ASP A 492 -20.98 13.58 -33.41
CA ASP A 492 -19.91 13.98 -34.33
C ASP A 492 -19.30 15.37 -34.01
N ASP A 493 -19.83 16.09 -33.01
CA ASP A 493 -19.34 17.44 -32.65
C ASP A 493 -17.91 17.39 -32.07
N VAL A 494 -17.00 18.12 -32.71
CA VAL A 494 -15.58 18.20 -32.33
C VAL A 494 -15.36 18.83 -30.95
N ASN A 495 -16.30 19.65 -30.48
CA ASN A 495 -16.24 20.34 -29.20
C ASN A 495 -16.74 19.49 -28.04
N ARG A 496 -17.48 18.40 -28.31
CA ARG A 496 -17.98 17.47 -27.30
C ARG A 496 -16.84 16.95 -26.44
N GLN A 497 -17.03 16.95 -25.12
CA GLN A 497 -16.08 16.34 -24.18
C GLN A 497 -16.60 15.03 -23.62
N PHE A 498 -17.92 14.91 -23.42
CA PHE A 498 -18.50 13.78 -22.70
C PHE A 498 -19.08 12.72 -23.64
N PRO A 499 -19.07 11.44 -23.25
CA PRO A 499 -19.63 10.35 -24.05
C PRO A 499 -21.12 10.54 -24.32
N VAL A 500 -21.58 10.05 -25.47
CA VAL A 500 -23.00 9.87 -25.76
C VAL A 500 -23.31 8.39 -25.62
N VAL A 501 -24.28 8.05 -24.78
CA VAL A 501 -24.79 6.69 -24.61
C VAL A 501 -26.16 6.62 -25.25
N VAL A 502 -26.29 5.78 -26.26
CA VAL A 502 -27.51 5.61 -27.05
C VAL A 502 -28.09 4.23 -26.80
N PHE A 503 -29.30 4.20 -26.26
CA PHE A 503 -30.11 3.00 -26.08
C PHE A 503 -31.04 2.84 -27.27
N MET A 504 -30.99 1.71 -27.96
CA MET A 504 -31.91 1.36 -29.03
C MET A 504 -32.76 0.20 -28.56
N ALA A 505 -34.08 0.34 -28.58
CA ALA A 505 -34.95 -0.77 -28.20
C ALA A 505 -36.17 -0.92 -29.10
N LYS A 506 -36.47 -2.18 -29.43
CA LYS A 506 -37.66 -2.57 -30.17
C LYS A 506 -38.92 -2.42 -29.34
N ASP A 507 -38.82 -2.73 -28.05
CA ASP A 507 -39.83 -2.52 -27.03
C ASP A 507 -39.19 -2.02 -25.74
N ASN A 508 -39.94 -1.29 -24.92
CA ASN A 508 -39.41 -0.74 -23.67
C ASN A 508 -39.17 -1.82 -22.58
N THR A 509 -39.36 -3.11 -22.87
CA THR A 509 -39.39 -4.14 -21.81
C THR A 509 -38.03 -4.38 -21.18
N TRP A 510 -36.95 -4.41 -21.97
CA TRP A 510 -35.60 -4.63 -21.46
C TRP A 510 -34.94 -3.33 -20.99
N ILE A 511 -35.27 -2.20 -21.61
CA ILE A 511 -34.90 -0.86 -21.13
C ILE A 511 -35.39 -0.65 -19.69
N ASN A 512 -36.63 -1.04 -19.40
CA ASN A 512 -37.18 -0.97 -18.03
C ASN A 512 -36.45 -1.92 -17.06
N LYS A 513 -35.95 -3.07 -17.53
CA LYS A 513 -35.13 -3.98 -16.71
C LYS A 513 -33.71 -3.45 -16.48
N PHE A 514 -33.16 -2.74 -17.45
CA PHE A 514 -31.89 -2.03 -17.31
C PHE A 514 -32.01 -0.81 -16.39
N ASP A 515 -33.19 -0.18 -16.39
CA ASP A 515 -33.53 1.00 -15.59
C ASP A 515 -32.63 2.18 -16.01
N VAL A 516 -32.94 2.67 -17.22
CA VAL A 516 -32.23 3.75 -17.93
C VAL A 516 -32.36 5.09 -17.19
N ASP A 517 -33.50 5.34 -16.53
CA ASP A 517 -33.69 6.55 -15.73
C ASP A 517 -32.69 6.61 -14.56
N TYR A 518 -32.54 5.51 -13.82
CA TYR A 518 -31.54 5.42 -12.76
C TYR A 518 -30.11 5.50 -13.30
N PHE A 519 -29.85 4.87 -14.45
CA PHE A 519 -28.54 4.99 -15.10
C PHE A 519 -28.23 6.46 -15.46
N SER A 520 -29.18 7.16 -16.12
CA SER A 520 -29.06 8.58 -16.46
C SER A 520 -28.89 9.46 -15.23
N TYR A 521 -29.57 9.14 -14.13
CA TYR A 521 -29.35 9.81 -12.84
C TYR A 521 -27.90 9.70 -12.35
N LEU A 522 -27.26 8.54 -12.53
CA LEU A 522 -25.90 8.29 -12.06
C LEU A 522 -24.80 8.91 -12.94
N VAL A 523 -24.97 8.87 -14.26
CA VAL A 523 -23.94 9.30 -15.23
C VAL A 523 -24.23 10.64 -15.90
N GLY A 524 -25.45 11.16 -15.81
CA GLY A 524 -25.91 12.32 -16.59
C GLY A 524 -25.14 13.62 -16.34
N TYR A 525 -24.32 13.66 -15.29
CA TYR A 525 -23.41 14.76 -14.98
C TYR A 525 -22.14 14.78 -15.85
N TYR A 526 -21.83 13.68 -16.53
CA TYR A 526 -20.62 13.45 -17.31
C TYR A 526 -20.87 12.49 -18.50
N ALA A 527 -22.11 12.36 -18.95
CA ALA A 527 -22.49 11.61 -20.13
C ALA A 527 -23.86 12.09 -20.65
N HIS A 528 -24.05 12.08 -21.96
CA HIS A 528 -25.36 12.30 -22.60
C HIS A 528 -26.07 10.96 -22.74
N VAL A 529 -27.31 10.83 -22.25
CA VAL A 529 -28.09 9.58 -22.35
C VAL A 529 -29.29 9.80 -23.25
N LYS A 530 -29.38 9.02 -24.33
CA LYS A 530 -30.40 9.17 -25.38
C LYS A 530 -31.05 7.82 -25.67
N VAL A 531 -32.34 7.81 -25.98
CA VAL A 531 -33.10 6.59 -26.33
C VAL A 531 -33.70 6.74 -27.73
N LEU A 532 -33.42 5.78 -28.61
CA LEU A 532 -33.97 5.67 -29.97
C LEU A 532 -35.02 4.55 -30.03
N ASN A 533 -36.16 4.87 -30.63
CA ASN A 533 -37.25 3.93 -30.88
C ASN A 533 -37.35 3.56 -32.37
N ASN A 534 -38.00 2.41 -32.67
CA ASN A 534 -37.99 1.66 -33.93
C ASN A 534 -37.90 2.42 -35.26
N ASP A 535 -38.63 3.53 -35.44
CA ASP A 535 -38.83 4.12 -36.77
C ASP A 535 -37.55 4.71 -37.42
N ASN A 536 -36.44 4.86 -36.68
CA ASN A 536 -35.15 5.33 -37.23
C ASN A 536 -33.91 4.55 -36.77
N CYS A 537 -34.11 3.43 -36.09
CA CYS A 537 -33.01 2.60 -35.62
C CYS A 537 -32.15 2.10 -36.80
N GLU A 538 -32.75 1.80 -37.95
CA GLU A 538 -32.05 1.25 -39.12
C GLU A 538 -31.06 2.25 -39.75
N LYS A 539 -31.48 3.51 -39.97
CA LYS A 539 -30.61 4.54 -40.55
C LYS A 539 -29.42 4.86 -39.63
N PHE A 540 -29.68 4.94 -38.33
CA PHE A 540 -28.64 5.18 -37.32
C PHE A 540 -27.64 4.01 -37.26
N ALA A 541 -28.16 2.78 -37.23
CA ALA A 541 -27.37 1.54 -37.26
C ALA A 541 -26.48 1.46 -38.50
N GLN A 542 -27.00 1.79 -39.69
CA GLN A 542 -26.23 1.83 -40.93
C GLN A 542 -25.11 2.88 -40.87
N LYS A 543 -25.39 4.10 -40.38
CA LYS A 543 -24.39 5.18 -40.30
C LYS A 543 -23.20 4.79 -39.43
N TYR A 544 -23.43 4.13 -38.29
CA TYR A 544 -22.39 3.79 -37.33
C TYR A 544 -21.93 2.32 -37.40
N ASN A 545 -22.28 1.60 -38.47
CA ASN A 545 -21.87 0.22 -38.77
C ASN A 545 -22.24 -0.82 -37.69
N PHE A 546 -23.50 -0.81 -37.25
CA PHE A 546 -24.03 -1.81 -36.32
C PHE A 546 -24.32 -3.12 -37.08
N ASP A 547 -24.43 -4.23 -36.34
CA ASP A 547 -24.90 -5.50 -36.86
C ASP A 547 -26.40 -5.41 -37.19
N MET A 548 -26.72 -5.43 -38.48
CA MET A 548 -28.08 -5.24 -38.99
C MET A 548 -29.04 -6.37 -38.60
N ASP A 549 -28.56 -7.51 -38.12
CA ASP A 549 -29.41 -8.60 -37.62
C ASP A 549 -29.76 -8.43 -36.12
N ARG A 550 -29.06 -7.55 -35.40
CA ARG A 550 -29.13 -7.44 -33.92
C ARG A 550 -29.33 -6.02 -33.38
N TYR A 551 -29.23 -4.99 -34.22
CA TYR A 551 -29.20 -3.57 -33.81
C TYR A 551 -30.44 -3.09 -33.02
N GLU A 552 -31.61 -3.71 -33.23
CA GLU A 552 -32.90 -3.26 -32.68
C GLU A 552 -32.91 -3.17 -31.15
N ASP A 553 -32.12 -4.01 -30.46
CA ASP A 553 -31.94 -4.00 -29.01
C ASP A 553 -30.44 -3.91 -28.68
N SER A 554 -29.94 -2.69 -28.53
CA SER A 554 -28.51 -2.43 -28.28
C SER A 554 -28.26 -1.22 -27.38
N ILE A 555 -27.09 -1.20 -26.77
CA ILE A 555 -26.50 -0.05 -26.09
C ILE A 555 -25.22 0.29 -26.86
N SER A 556 -25.06 1.56 -27.21
CA SER A 556 -23.85 2.05 -27.85
C SER A 556 -23.28 3.24 -27.11
N ILE A 557 -21.95 3.25 -26.95
CA ILE A 557 -21.20 4.33 -26.33
C ILE A 557 -20.32 4.98 -27.38
N PHE A 558 -20.41 6.30 -27.46
CA PHE A 558 -19.59 7.11 -28.34
C PHE A 558 -18.64 7.94 -27.47
N PHE A 559 -17.45 7.41 -27.17
CA PHE A 559 -16.40 8.21 -26.55
C PHE A 559 -15.82 9.23 -27.55
N LYS A 560 -15.23 10.31 -27.06
CA LYS A 560 -14.65 11.33 -27.93
C LYS A 560 -13.43 10.76 -28.65
N GLY A 561 -13.40 10.86 -29.98
CA GLY A 561 -12.25 10.45 -30.78
C GLY A 561 -12.02 8.92 -30.85
N LYS A 562 -12.88 8.11 -30.25
CA LYS A 562 -12.84 6.64 -30.31
C LYS A 562 -13.94 6.12 -31.25
N LYS A 563 -13.79 4.87 -31.69
CA LYS A 563 -14.85 4.16 -32.44
C LYS A 563 -16.01 3.84 -31.49
N PRO A 564 -17.25 3.75 -32.00
CA PRO A 564 -18.38 3.38 -31.16
C PRO A 564 -18.22 1.97 -30.60
N GLU A 565 -18.50 1.83 -29.32
CA GLU A 565 -18.57 0.54 -28.63
C GLU A 565 -20.03 0.12 -28.56
N ILE A 566 -20.35 -1.06 -29.10
CA ILE A 566 -21.72 -1.51 -29.32
C ILE A 566 -21.89 -2.85 -28.62
N SER A 567 -22.89 -2.94 -27.74
CA SER A 567 -23.30 -4.17 -27.07
C SER A 567 -24.75 -4.46 -27.39
N TYR A 568 -25.04 -5.69 -27.82
CA TYR A 568 -26.38 -6.12 -28.19
C TYR A 568 -27.06 -6.83 -27.02
N LYS A 569 -28.37 -7.04 -27.12
CA LYS A 569 -29.21 -7.65 -26.07
C LYS A 569 -28.62 -8.91 -25.42
N SER A 570 -28.07 -9.84 -26.20
CA SER A 570 -27.47 -11.07 -25.65
C SER A 570 -26.29 -10.77 -24.74
N ASP A 571 -25.44 -9.83 -25.16
CA ASP A 571 -24.22 -9.43 -24.45
C ASP A 571 -24.59 -8.75 -23.11
N ILE A 572 -25.70 -8.01 -23.10
CA ILE A 572 -26.23 -7.32 -21.91
C ILE A 572 -26.89 -8.30 -20.93
N VAL A 573 -27.66 -9.28 -21.43
CA VAL A 573 -28.41 -10.23 -20.59
C VAL A 573 -27.52 -11.32 -19.99
N GLU A 574 -26.42 -11.65 -20.65
CA GLU A 574 -25.44 -12.64 -20.17
C GLU A 574 -24.32 -12.03 -19.31
N ALA A 575 -24.28 -10.70 -19.19
CA ALA A 575 -23.25 -9.99 -18.44
C ALA A 575 -23.16 -10.43 -16.97
N THR A 576 -21.94 -10.48 -16.45
CA THR A 576 -21.64 -10.74 -15.04
C THR A 576 -20.68 -9.68 -14.52
N PHE A 577 -20.90 -9.18 -13.31
CA PHE A 577 -20.06 -8.15 -12.70
C PHE A 577 -19.80 -8.48 -11.24
N GLU A 578 -18.53 -8.55 -10.86
CA GLU A 578 -18.12 -8.81 -9.49
C GLU A 578 -18.25 -7.54 -8.65
N VAL A 579 -18.98 -7.61 -7.55
CA VAL A 579 -19.18 -6.48 -6.65
C VAL A 579 -18.44 -6.74 -5.35
N ILE A 580 -17.46 -5.88 -5.06
CA ILE A 580 -16.66 -5.89 -3.85
C ILE A 580 -17.05 -4.69 -2.99
N LYS A 581 -17.62 -4.94 -1.80
CA LYS A 581 -17.82 -3.90 -0.77
C LYS A 581 -16.77 -4.06 0.32
N LEU A 582 -15.65 -3.37 0.16
CA LEU A 582 -14.52 -3.40 1.10
C LEU A 582 -14.92 -2.97 2.53
N GLN A 583 -15.81 -1.99 2.67
CA GLN A 583 -16.27 -1.49 3.98
C GLN A 583 -17.07 -2.55 4.77
N ASP A 584 -17.84 -3.39 4.08
CA ASP A 584 -18.70 -4.43 4.67
C ASP A 584 -18.11 -5.85 4.55
N LYS A 585 -16.94 -6.00 3.92
CA LYS A 585 -16.33 -7.28 3.51
C LYS A 585 -17.31 -8.22 2.78
N LYS A 586 -18.18 -7.67 1.91
CA LYS A 586 -19.16 -8.44 1.13
C LYS A 586 -18.75 -8.57 -0.32
N TYR A 587 -18.90 -9.78 -0.86
CA TYR A 587 -18.54 -10.17 -2.22
C TYR A 587 -19.73 -10.90 -2.85
N TRP A 588 -20.18 -10.45 -4.03
CA TRP A 588 -21.17 -11.19 -4.80
C TRP A 588 -21.07 -10.85 -6.29
N ASN A 589 -21.51 -11.78 -7.13
CA ASN A 589 -21.61 -11.57 -8.58
C ASN A 589 -23.04 -11.12 -8.93
N GLU A 590 -23.17 -9.93 -9.51
CA GLU A 590 -24.41 -9.52 -10.16
C GLU A 590 -24.46 -10.10 -11.58
N LYS A 591 -25.68 -10.36 -12.09
CA LYS A 591 -25.89 -10.92 -13.45
C LYS A 591 -26.93 -10.11 -14.24
N GLY A 592 -26.85 -10.20 -15.56
CA GLY A 592 -27.77 -9.58 -16.52
C GLY A 592 -27.67 -8.06 -16.57
N CYS A 593 -28.78 -7.39 -16.90
CA CYS A 593 -28.79 -5.94 -17.17
C CYS A 593 -28.18 -5.10 -16.02
N ARG A 594 -28.36 -5.53 -14.77
CA ARG A 594 -27.80 -4.84 -13.61
C ARG A 594 -26.26 -4.93 -13.54
N ALA A 595 -25.71 -6.09 -13.93
CA ALA A 595 -24.27 -6.28 -14.03
C ALA A 595 -23.68 -5.42 -15.16
N TYR A 596 -24.29 -5.48 -16.34
CA TYR A 596 -23.88 -4.66 -17.48
C TYR A 596 -23.95 -3.16 -17.15
N ARG A 597 -25.00 -2.71 -16.43
CA ARG A 597 -25.10 -1.33 -15.96
C ARG A 597 -23.92 -0.89 -15.11
N ARG A 598 -23.42 -1.75 -14.20
CA ARG A 598 -22.24 -1.43 -13.38
C ARG A 598 -20.97 -1.38 -14.20
N GLN A 599 -20.80 -2.32 -15.12
CA GLN A 599 -19.69 -2.33 -16.07
C GLN A 599 -19.65 -1.01 -16.87
N LEU A 600 -20.79 -0.63 -17.43
CA LEU A 600 -20.96 0.60 -18.20
C LEU A 600 -20.65 1.87 -17.39
N ILE A 601 -21.13 1.93 -16.14
CA ILE A 601 -20.80 3.05 -15.24
C ILE A 601 -19.30 3.08 -14.95
N SER A 602 -18.67 1.92 -14.72
CA SER A 602 -17.23 1.82 -14.45
C SER A 602 -16.40 2.29 -15.64
N GLU A 603 -16.80 1.91 -16.85
CA GLU A 603 -16.15 2.30 -18.10
C GLU A 603 -16.24 3.80 -18.35
N ILE A 604 -17.45 4.39 -18.22
CA ILE A 604 -17.64 5.84 -18.34
C ILE A 604 -16.83 6.62 -17.30
N ARG A 605 -16.74 6.10 -16.07
CA ARG A 605 -15.93 6.70 -15.00
C ARG A 605 -14.44 6.57 -15.25
N GLY A 606 -13.99 5.45 -15.83
CA GLY A 606 -12.61 5.24 -16.25
C GLY A 606 -12.20 6.29 -17.29
N GLU A 607 -13.00 6.46 -18.34
CA GLU A 607 -12.74 7.47 -19.37
C GLU A 607 -12.75 8.90 -18.81
N ASN A 608 -13.57 9.19 -17.81
CA ASN A 608 -13.63 10.53 -17.21
C ASN A 608 -12.33 10.89 -16.45
N VAL A 609 -11.53 9.90 -16.13
CA VAL A 609 -10.31 10.01 -15.31
C VAL A 609 -9.04 9.93 -16.16
N GLU A 610 -9.11 9.32 -17.35
CA GLU A 610 -8.07 9.34 -18.39
C GLU A 610 -8.01 10.68 -19.14
#